data_AF-A0A2V5LH86-F1
#
_entry.id   AF-A0A2V5LH86-F1
#
_cell.length_a   1.000
_cell.length_b   1.000
_cell.length_c   1.000
_cell.angle_alpha   90.00
_cell.angle_beta   90.00
_cell.angle_gamma   90.00
#
_symmetry.space_group_name_H-M   'P 1'
#
loop_
_entity.id
_entity.type
_entity.pdbx_description
1 polymer ?
#
loop_
_entity_poly.entity_id
_entity_poly.type
_entity_poly.pdbx_seq_one_letter_code
_entity_poly.pdbx_strand_id
1 'polypeptide(L)'
;MLRRNLRVRHAPFVVADLKNVITDHFAKLCDIVAKLRAPGGCPWDREQTNESLLPALIEEAYEVAEATRGEDDARFREELG
;
A
#
# COMPACT_ATOMS: atom_id res chain seq x y z
N MET A 1 -19.34 31.30 -9.35
CA MET A 1 -17.92 31.71 -9.23
C MET A 1 -17.54 31.78 -7.75
N LEU A 2 -17.07 30.68 -7.16
CA LEU A 2 -16.47 30.68 -5.81
C LEU A 2 -15.33 29.66 -5.81
N ARG A 3 -14.12 30.11 -6.14
CA ARG A 3 -12.91 29.31 -5.99
C ARG A 3 -12.56 29.26 -4.51
N ARG A 4 -12.86 28.14 -3.84
CA ARG A 4 -12.34 27.85 -2.50
C ARG A 4 -10.85 27.55 -2.64
N ASN A 5 -10.01 28.44 -2.10
CA ASN A 5 -8.58 28.22 -1.96
C ASN A 5 -8.33 27.11 -0.91
N LEU A 6 -8.20 25.85 -1.35
CA LEU A 6 -7.57 24.83 -0.53
C LEU A 6 -6.07 25.17 -0.43
N ARG A 7 -5.71 25.85 0.67
CA ARG A 7 -4.31 26.04 1.03
C ARG A 7 -3.84 24.77 1.73
N VAL A 8 -3.32 23.81 0.96
CA VAL A 8 -2.64 22.63 1.51
C VAL A 8 -1.44 23.14 2.30
N ARG A 9 -1.56 23.16 3.63
CA ARG A 9 -0.46 23.52 4.53
C ARG A 9 0.58 22.40 4.48
N HIS A 10 1.54 22.51 3.59
CA HIS A 10 2.75 21.68 3.65
C HIS A 10 3.59 22.20 4.82
N ALA A 11 3.42 21.60 5.99
CA ALA A 11 4.40 21.74 7.07
C ALA A 11 5.77 21.27 6.54
N PRO A 12 6.89 21.86 6.97
CA PRO A 12 8.21 21.38 6.60
C PRO A 12 8.42 20.00 7.21
N PHE A 13 8.08 18.98 6.42
CA PHE A 13 8.27 17.59 6.74
C PHE A 13 9.77 17.29 6.70
N VAL A 14 10.34 16.73 7.78
CA VAL A 14 11.76 16.35 7.84
C VAL A 14 11.96 15.13 6.92
N VAL A 15 12.23 15.37 5.64
CA VAL A 15 12.20 14.35 4.57
C VAL A 15 13.29 13.26 4.70
N ALA A 16 14.41 13.55 5.38
CA ALA A 16 15.57 12.65 5.38
C ALA A 16 15.37 11.39 6.24
N ASP A 17 14.69 11.51 7.38
CA ASP A 17 14.50 10.39 8.32
C ASP A 17 13.37 9.44 7.85
N LEU A 18 12.30 10.00 7.27
CA LEU A 18 11.20 9.22 6.71
C LEU A 18 11.65 8.32 5.55
N LYS A 19 12.58 8.79 4.71
CA LYS A 19 13.08 7.99 3.57
C LYS A 19 13.68 6.68 4.05
N ASN A 20 14.51 6.71 5.10
CA ASN A 20 15.13 5.52 5.65
C ASN A 20 14.09 4.59 6.27
N VAL A 21 13.14 5.15 7.04
CA VAL A 21 12.04 4.38 7.64
C VAL A 21 11.19 3.66 6.57
N ILE A 22 10.77 4.37 5.52
CA ILE A 22 9.99 3.77 4.42
C ILE A 22 10.79 2.67 3.71
N THR A 23 12.07 2.93 3.41
CA THR A 23 12.93 1.92 2.78
C THR A 23 13.06 0.67 3.66
N ASP A 24 13.20 0.83 4.98
CA ASP A 24 13.30 -0.29 5.92
C ASP A 24 11.99 -1.10 6.01
N HIS A 25 10.83 -0.44 6.02
CA HIS A 25 9.53 -1.13 6.04
C HIS A 25 9.27 -1.90 4.74
N PHE A 26 9.57 -1.29 3.59
CA PHE A 26 9.43 -1.97 2.31
C PHE A 26 10.39 -3.15 2.18
N ALA A 27 11.65 -3.01 2.64
CA ALA A 27 12.60 -4.11 2.70
C ALA A 27 12.08 -5.29 3.55
N LYS A 28 11.48 -4.99 4.72
CA LYS A 28 10.85 -6.02 5.57
C LYS A 28 9.68 -6.72 4.87
N LEU A 29 8.84 -5.99 4.13
CA LEU A 29 7.77 -6.59 3.33
C LEU A 29 8.35 -7.54 2.27
N CYS A 30 9.38 -7.11 1.53
CA CYS A 30 10.07 -7.96 0.56
C CYS A 30 10.65 -9.22 1.22
N ASP A 31 11.24 -9.11 2.41
CA ASP A 31 11.77 -10.25 3.16
C ASP A 31 10.67 -11.23 3.57
N ILE A 32 9.49 -10.74 3.97
CA ILE A 32 8.33 -11.58 4.30
C ILE A 32 7.87 -12.34 3.06
N VAL A 33 7.66 -11.64 1.94
CA VAL A 33 7.24 -12.25 0.67
C VAL A 33 8.28 -13.29 0.21
N ALA A 34 9.58 -12.99 0.32
CA ALA A 34 10.65 -13.92 -0.01
C ALA A 34 10.60 -15.18 0.86
N LYS A 35 10.37 -15.04 2.18
CA LYS A 35 10.22 -16.19 3.09
C LYS A 35 8.99 -17.03 2.76
N LEU A 36 7.85 -16.40 2.46
CA LEU A 36 6.62 -17.12 2.10
C LEU A 36 6.79 -17.91 0.80
N ARG A 37 7.55 -17.38 -0.16
CA ARG A 37 7.79 -18.01 -1.47
C ARG A 37 9.00 -18.96 -1.49
N ALA A 38 9.80 -19.04 -0.43
CA ALA A 38 10.97 -19.91 -0.34
C ALA A 38 10.59 -21.41 -0.31
N PRO A 39 11.51 -22.35 -0.60
CA PRO A 39 11.28 -23.78 -0.35
C PRO A 39 10.89 -24.02 1.12
N GLY A 40 9.78 -24.73 1.36
CA GLY A 40 9.23 -24.94 2.70
C GLY A 40 8.42 -23.75 3.26
N GLY A 41 8.26 -22.67 2.49
CA GLY A 41 7.36 -21.56 2.78
C GLY A 41 5.88 -21.92 2.56
N CYS A 42 5.03 -20.90 2.55
CA CYS A 42 3.58 -21.06 2.40
C CYS A 42 3.25 -21.70 1.02
N PRO A 43 2.53 -22.85 0.98
CA PRO A 43 2.18 -23.50 -0.28
C PRO A 43 1.38 -22.59 -1.21
N TRP A 44 0.40 -21.84 -0.68
CA TRP A 44 -0.45 -20.96 -1.46
C TRP A 44 0.34 -19.82 -2.12
N ASP A 45 1.21 -19.13 -1.35
CA ASP A 45 2.04 -18.03 -1.88
C ASP A 45 3.00 -18.50 -2.97
N ARG A 46 3.53 -19.71 -2.83
CA ARG A 46 4.44 -20.32 -3.82
C ARG A 46 3.75 -20.65 -5.14
N GLU A 47 2.47 -21.00 -5.10
CA GLU A 47 1.67 -21.32 -6.27
C GLU A 47 1.20 -20.06 -7.02
N GLN A 48 1.25 -18.88 -6.39
CA GLN A 48 0.82 -17.63 -7.02
C GLN A 48 1.74 -17.20 -8.17
N THR A 49 1.10 -16.79 -9.26
CA THR A 49 1.67 -16.16 -10.45
C THR A 49 1.17 -14.72 -10.57
N ASN A 50 1.80 -13.91 -11.44
CA ASN A 50 1.29 -12.56 -11.69
C ASN A 50 -0.18 -12.59 -12.17
N GLU A 51 -0.54 -13.57 -13.01
CA GLU A 51 -1.91 -13.72 -13.52
C GLU A 51 -2.91 -14.09 -12.41
N SER A 52 -2.55 -15.04 -11.53
CA SER A 52 -3.46 -15.48 -10.47
C SER A 52 -3.71 -14.42 -9.39
N LEU A 53 -2.80 -13.44 -9.26
CA LEU A 53 -2.92 -12.32 -8.34
C LEU A 53 -3.73 -11.15 -8.90
N LEU A 54 -3.94 -11.06 -10.22
CA LEU A 54 -4.67 -9.94 -10.84
C LEU A 54 -6.07 -9.70 -10.26
N PRO A 55 -6.92 -10.73 -10.02
CA PRO A 55 -8.25 -10.49 -9.48
C PRO A 55 -8.22 -9.78 -8.13
N ALA A 56 -7.40 -10.27 -7.20
CA ALA A 56 -7.22 -9.66 -5.88
C ALA A 56 -6.63 -8.25 -6.00
N LEU A 57 -5.60 -8.06 -6.83
CA LEU A 57 -5.02 -6.73 -7.03
C LEU A 57 -6.03 -5.69 -7.56
N ILE A 58 -6.93 -6.12 -8.45
CA ILE A 58 -7.98 -5.26 -8.98
C ILE A 58 -9.02 -4.95 -7.90
N GLU A 59 -9.42 -5.94 -7.10
CA GLU A 59 -10.36 -5.77 -5.99
C GLU A 59 -9.86 -4.73 -4.98
N GLU A 60 -8.63 -4.88 -4.50
CA GLU A 60 -7.97 -3.93 -3.58
C GLU A 60 -7.93 -2.52 -4.18
N ALA A 61 -7.64 -2.39 -5.48
CA ALA A 61 -7.64 -1.08 -6.16
C ALA A 61 -9.04 -0.43 -6.18
N TYR A 62 -10.10 -1.22 -6.29
CA TYR A 62 -11.47 -0.73 -6.16
C TYR A 62 -11.81 -0.34 -4.72
N GLU A 63 -11.32 -1.07 -3.73
CA GLU A 63 -11.53 -0.77 -2.31
C GLU A 63 -10.82 0.52 -1.89
N VAL A 64 -9.58 0.74 -2.34
CA VAL A 64 -8.87 2.03 -2.20
C VAL A 64 -9.71 3.17 -2.80
N ALA A 65 -10.27 2.96 -4.00
CA ALA A 65 -11.09 3.95 -4.67
C ALA A 65 -12.43 4.20 -3.95
N GLU A 66 -13.01 3.16 -3.34
CA GLU A 66 -14.21 3.26 -2.51
C GLU A 66 -13.92 4.07 -1.24
N ALA A 67 -12.88 3.71 -0.49
CA ALA A 67 -12.46 4.40 0.72
C ALA A 67 -12.16 5.88 0.47
N THR A 68 -11.51 6.20 -0.66
CA THR A 68 -11.27 7.57 -1.11
C THR A 68 -12.57 8.36 -1.29
N ARG A 69 -13.58 7.76 -1.96
CA ARG A 69 -14.87 8.41 -2.20
C ARG A 69 -15.71 8.53 -0.93
N GLY A 70 -15.51 7.61 0.02
CA GLY A 70 -16.15 7.61 1.33
C GLY A 70 -15.51 8.55 2.35
N GLU A 71 -14.39 9.22 2.01
CA GLU A 71 -13.58 10.00 2.94
C GLU A 71 -13.15 9.18 4.19
N ASP A 72 -12.92 7.87 4.00
CA ASP A 72 -12.50 6.95 5.05
C ASP A 72 -10.98 6.76 5.05
N ASP A 73 -10.28 7.65 5.75
CA ASP A 73 -8.81 7.63 5.88
C ASP A 73 -8.27 6.38 6.62
N ALA A 74 -9.11 5.67 7.37
CA ALA A 74 -8.69 4.46 8.07
C ALA A 74 -8.67 3.29 7.08
N ARG A 75 -9.78 3.07 6.39
CA ARG A 75 -9.89 2.03 5.36
C ARG A 75 -8.92 2.30 4.22
N PHE A 76 -8.78 3.55 3.77
CA PHE A 76 -7.81 3.90 2.72
C PHE A 76 -6.37 3.48 3.06
N ARG A 77 -5.96 3.57 4.33
CA ARG A 77 -4.63 3.13 4.77
C ARG A 77 -4.51 1.61 4.86
N GLU A 78 -5.60 0.91 5.15
CA GLU A 78 -5.66 -0.56 5.20
C GLU A 78 -5.50 -1.17 3.81
N GLU A 79 -6.29 -0.72 2.83
CA GLU A 79 -6.27 -1.30 1.47
C GLU A 79 -4.98 -0.98 0.68
N LEU A 80 -4.15 -0.05 1.15
CA LEU A 80 -2.83 0.21 0.56
C LEU A 80 -1.74 -0.76 1.03
N GLY A 81 -2.00 -1.52 2.10
CA GLY A 81 -1.05 -2.41 2.78
C GLY A 81 -0.42 -1.84 4.05
#